data_AF-A0A383R8R3-F1
#
_entry.id   AF-A0A383R8R3-F1
#
_cell.length_a   1.000
_cell.length_b   1.000
_cell.length_c   1.000
_cell.angle_alpha   90.00
_cell.angle_beta   90.00
_cell.angle_gamma   90.00
#
_symmetry.space_group_name_H-M   'P 1'
#
loop_
_entity.id
_entity.type
_entity.pdbx_description
1 polymer ?
#
loop_
_entity_poly.entity_id
_entity_poly.type
_entity_poly.pdbx_seq_one_letter_code
_entity_poly.pdbx_strand_id
1 'polypeptide(L)'
;MGSSANFGCSAGCGSIPVNGAPAMLSVIVQNGTSIRLQGMTNILLDASKAYLVEYNADFTTASSDHIIATELRLNGKLIPGSQSFSFPTTIPFGQNTPTANATGGAIFNTPSSPNPSILQLIGFSPVEASGSNFSGVNVRVTEIDNFASAGVTRNNAAIFSYGYENVGPVSPVPFLAAKVTNGSGITFSASNRTVIELAPNATYFASYSFIESPLMANLSVLVQLTLNGIPLDQSLSVAPSLADGVSRSGGAGSAVFNTGPGSNKLQLMNMNVQEIKFVSANINIIQIG
;
A
#
# COMPACT_ATOMS: atom_id res chain seq x y z
N MET A 1 -9.28 -22.09 -10.91
CA MET A 1 -9.20 -21.03 -11.94
C MET A 1 -9.72 -19.80 -11.25
N GLY A 2 -8.82 -18.93 -10.76
CA GLY A 2 -9.22 -17.85 -9.85
C GLY A 2 -10.14 -16.83 -10.52
N SER A 3 -11.22 -16.46 -9.81
CA SER A 3 -12.10 -15.37 -10.23
C SER A 3 -11.40 -14.03 -9.97
N SER A 4 -11.40 -13.13 -10.95
CA SER A 4 -10.87 -11.77 -10.77
C SER A 4 -11.84 -10.74 -11.32
N ALA A 5 -11.99 -9.65 -10.59
CA ALA A 5 -12.81 -8.51 -10.97
C ALA A 5 -11.98 -7.23 -10.98
N ASN A 6 -12.20 -6.40 -12.01
CA ASN A 6 -11.62 -5.07 -12.11
C ASN A 6 -12.74 -4.04 -12.00
N PHE A 7 -12.56 -3.08 -11.10
CA PHE A 7 -13.47 -1.97 -10.86
C PHE A 7 -12.78 -0.65 -11.17
N GLY A 8 -13.26 0.08 -12.17
CA GLY A 8 -12.76 1.41 -12.55
C GLY A 8 -13.86 2.48 -12.48
N CYS A 9 -13.54 3.74 -12.20
CA CYS A 9 -14.51 4.85 -12.37
C CYS A 9 -13.89 6.23 -12.54
N SER A 10 -14.64 7.05 -13.31
CA SER A 10 -14.56 8.49 -13.44
C SER A 10 -15.10 9.27 -12.23
N ALA A 11 -14.23 10.08 -11.65
CA ALA A 11 -14.48 11.36 -10.97
C ALA A 11 -15.76 11.49 -10.11
N GLY A 12 -15.55 11.48 -8.80
CA GLY A 12 -16.50 12.01 -7.82
C GLY A 12 -16.26 13.47 -7.51
N CYS A 13 -17.17 14.33 -7.96
CA CYS A 13 -17.18 15.74 -7.59
C CYS A 13 -17.69 15.90 -6.15
N GLY A 14 -16.77 15.81 -5.18
CA GLY A 14 -17.07 16.05 -3.76
C GLY A 14 -15.81 15.88 -2.91
N SER A 15 -15.43 16.94 -2.20
CA SER A 15 -14.21 16.96 -1.41
C SER A 15 -14.20 15.82 -0.39
N ILE A 16 -13.13 15.04 -0.38
CA ILE A 16 -12.89 13.99 0.63
C ILE A 16 -12.78 14.69 1.99
N PRO A 17 -13.69 14.39 2.94
CA PRO A 17 -13.61 14.98 4.27
C PRO A 17 -12.42 14.40 5.05
N VAL A 18 -12.01 15.07 6.11
CA VAL A 18 -10.91 14.62 6.99
C VAL A 18 -11.18 13.22 7.57
N ASN A 19 -12.44 12.90 7.83
CA ASN A 19 -12.88 11.57 8.33
C ASN A 19 -12.91 10.48 7.25
N GLY A 20 -12.59 10.83 6.01
CA GLY A 20 -12.51 9.94 4.87
C GLY A 20 -13.85 9.73 4.14
N ALA A 21 -13.75 9.35 2.87
CA ALA A 21 -14.88 8.99 2.03
C ALA A 21 -14.55 7.76 1.18
N PRO A 22 -15.55 6.90 0.90
CA PRO A 22 -15.35 5.77 0.00
C PRO A 22 -15.11 6.26 -1.43
N ALA A 23 -14.18 5.61 -2.12
CA ALA A 23 -13.98 5.77 -3.55
C ALA A 23 -15.23 5.37 -4.32
N MET A 24 -15.54 6.12 -5.38
CA MET A 24 -16.53 5.71 -6.36
C MET A 24 -15.91 4.81 -7.43
N LEU A 25 -16.63 3.75 -7.78
CA LEU A 25 -16.33 2.63 -8.66
C LEU A 25 -17.56 2.49 -9.59
N SER A 26 -17.42 2.51 -10.93
CA SER A 26 -18.56 2.50 -11.89
C SER A 26 -18.52 1.34 -12.86
N VAL A 27 -17.34 0.76 -13.06
CA VAL A 27 -17.15 -0.36 -13.95
C VAL A 27 -17.07 -1.61 -13.10
N ILE A 28 -17.69 -2.67 -13.59
CA ILE A 28 -17.52 -4.00 -13.07
C ILE A 28 -17.14 -4.90 -14.25
N VAL A 29 -15.95 -5.48 -14.20
CA VAL A 29 -15.64 -6.66 -15.00
C VAL A 29 -15.78 -7.86 -14.08
N GLN A 30 -16.88 -8.61 -14.19
CA GLN A 30 -17.12 -9.81 -13.38
C GLN A 30 -16.64 -11.05 -14.13
N ASN A 31 -15.81 -11.86 -13.48
CA ASN A 31 -15.53 -13.22 -13.93
C ASN A 31 -15.60 -14.18 -12.73
N GLY A 32 -16.82 -14.57 -12.33
CA GLY A 32 -17.14 -15.34 -11.13
C GLY A 32 -18.36 -14.78 -10.37
N THR A 33 -18.90 -15.52 -9.39
CA THR A 33 -20.12 -15.14 -8.63
C THR A 33 -19.87 -14.56 -7.24
N SER A 34 -18.63 -14.62 -6.76
CA SER A 34 -18.23 -14.34 -5.37
C SER A 34 -17.78 -12.91 -5.08
N ILE A 35 -17.71 -12.08 -6.14
CA ILE A 35 -17.27 -10.69 -6.09
C ILE A 35 -18.27 -9.86 -6.89
N ARG A 36 -18.93 -8.89 -6.25
CA ARG A 36 -20.00 -8.09 -6.87
C ARG A 36 -19.87 -6.62 -6.44
N LEU A 37 -20.14 -5.67 -7.31
CA LEU A 37 -20.30 -4.27 -6.88
C LEU A 37 -21.77 -4.04 -6.48
N GLN A 38 -21.98 -3.34 -5.38
CA GLN A 38 -23.28 -2.82 -4.95
C GLN A 38 -23.23 -1.30 -4.96
N GLY A 39 -24.05 -0.69 -5.82
CA GLY A 39 -24.01 0.76 -6.04
C GLY A 39 -22.68 1.17 -6.67
N MET A 40 -22.09 2.26 -6.17
CA MET A 40 -20.83 2.80 -6.70
C MET A 40 -19.65 2.65 -5.74
N THR A 41 -19.78 2.07 -4.56
CA THR A 41 -18.71 2.12 -3.54
C THR A 41 -18.45 0.79 -2.86
N ASN A 42 -19.45 -0.08 -2.77
CA ASN A 42 -19.38 -1.30 -1.99
C ASN A 42 -19.01 -2.47 -2.89
N ILE A 43 -17.92 -3.17 -2.57
CA ILE A 43 -17.58 -4.46 -3.18
C ILE A 43 -18.07 -5.55 -2.23
N LEU A 44 -19.09 -6.29 -2.65
CA LEU A 44 -19.63 -7.44 -1.93
C LEU A 44 -18.75 -8.67 -2.18
N LEU A 45 -18.32 -9.28 -1.08
CA LEU A 45 -17.49 -10.48 -1.05
C LEU A 45 -18.23 -11.58 -0.30
N ASP A 46 -18.23 -12.79 -0.85
CA ASP A 46 -18.78 -13.95 -0.16
C ASP A 46 -18.01 -14.24 1.15
N ALA A 47 -18.72 -14.77 2.15
CA ALA A 47 -18.15 -15.11 3.45
C ALA A 47 -17.18 -16.31 3.41
N SER A 48 -16.30 -16.39 4.40
CA SER A 48 -15.34 -17.50 4.61
C SER A 48 -14.43 -17.77 3.40
N LYS A 49 -14.04 -16.72 2.69
CA LYS A 49 -13.15 -16.79 1.52
C LYS A 49 -11.94 -15.90 1.71
N ALA A 50 -10.95 -16.08 0.87
CA ALA A 50 -9.76 -15.24 0.85
C ALA A 50 -9.69 -14.44 -0.45
N TYR A 51 -9.25 -13.19 -0.31
CA TYR A 51 -9.17 -12.25 -1.42
C TYR A 51 -7.84 -11.53 -1.40
N LEU A 52 -7.21 -11.39 -2.57
CA LEU A 52 -6.18 -10.40 -2.85
C LEU A 52 -6.86 -9.18 -3.45
N VAL A 53 -6.63 -8.01 -2.86
CA VAL A 53 -7.08 -6.73 -3.38
C VAL A 53 -5.87 -5.88 -3.69
N GLU A 54 -5.86 -5.31 -4.88
CA GLU A 54 -4.89 -4.30 -5.30
C GLU A 54 -5.68 -3.07 -5.71
N TYR A 55 -5.17 -1.89 -5.41
CA TYR A 55 -5.81 -0.65 -5.82
C TYR A 55 -4.78 0.37 -6.26
N ASN A 56 -5.22 1.22 -7.18
CA ASN A 56 -4.54 2.42 -7.60
C ASN A 56 -5.58 3.56 -7.59
N ALA A 57 -5.33 4.61 -6.82
CA ALA A 57 -6.21 5.75 -6.65
C ALA A 57 -5.47 7.06 -6.96
N ASP A 58 -5.94 7.77 -7.97
CA ASP A 58 -5.55 9.12 -8.30
C ASP A 58 -6.44 10.14 -7.61
N PHE A 59 -5.82 11.24 -7.20
CA PHE A 59 -6.47 12.36 -6.54
C PHE A 59 -6.09 13.67 -7.23
N THR A 60 -7.06 14.58 -7.32
CA THR A 60 -6.76 16.01 -7.40
C THR A 60 -6.65 16.57 -6.00
N THR A 61 -5.71 17.48 -5.78
CA THR A 61 -5.44 18.09 -4.48
C THR A 61 -5.44 19.60 -4.61
N ALA A 62 -5.74 20.31 -3.52
CA ALA A 62 -5.75 21.78 -3.51
C ALA A 62 -4.34 22.41 -3.52
N SER A 63 -3.29 21.68 -3.13
CA SER A 63 -1.92 22.17 -3.04
C SER A 63 -0.92 21.02 -3.16
N SER A 64 0.34 21.34 -3.49
CA SER A 64 1.42 20.36 -3.64
C SER A 64 1.88 19.73 -2.33
N ASP A 65 1.43 20.27 -1.19
CA ASP A 65 1.83 19.81 0.15
C ASP A 65 0.78 18.91 0.81
N HIS A 66 -0.34 18.62 0.14
CA HIS A 66 -1.39 17.76 0.69
C HIS A 66 -1.09 16.28 0.53
N ILE A 67 -0.85 15.63 1.66
CA ILE A 67 -0.79 14.17 1.73
C ILE A 67 -2.21 13.62 1.63
N ILE A 68 -2.41 12.61 0.80
CA ILE A 68 -3.62 11.81 0.77
C ILE A 68 -3.30 10.44 1.36
N ALA A 69 -4.26 9.84 2.05
CA ALA A 69 -4.15 8.46 2.48
C ALA A 69 -5.29 7.63 1.91
N THR A 70 -5.04 6.36 1.66
CA THR A 70 -6.06 5.38 1.28
C THR A 70 -5.96 4.16 2.18
N GLU A 71 -7.09 3.53 2.47
CA GLU A 71 -7.11 2.24 3.15
C GLU A 71 -8.29 1.40 2.68
N LEU A 72 -8.14 0.07 2.74
CA LEU A 72 -9.26 -0.83 2.52
C LEU A 72 -9.96 -1.08 3.85
N ARG A 73 -11.30 -1.03 3.84
CA ARG A 73 -12.13 -1.41 4.98
C ARG A 73 -13.02 -2.58 4.63
N LEU A 74 -13.04 -3.59 5.50
CA LEU A 74 -13.96 -4.71 5.47
C LEU A 74 -14.99 -4.56 6.59
N ASN A 75 -16.27 -4.50 6.23
CA ASN A 75 -17.39 -4.31 7.17
C ASN A 75 -17.15 -3.08 8.09
N GLY A 76 -16.62 -1.99 7.51
CA GLY A 76 -16.30 -0.75 8.22
C GLY A 76 -15.03 -0.78 9.07
N LYS A 77 -14.32 -1.91 9.16
CA LYS A 77 -13.05 -2.04 9.88
C LYS A 77 -11.87 -2.01 8.93
N LEU A 78 -10.80 -1.33 9.32
CA LEU A 78 -9.53 -1.34 8.59
C LEU A 78 -9.06 -2.78 8.32
N ILE A 79 -8.74 -3.09 7.06
CA ILE A 79 -7.94 -4.25 6.71
C ILE A 79 -6.47 -3.89 7.00
N PRO A 80 -5.83 -4.57 7.96
CA PRO A 80 -4.43 -4.31 8.29
C PRO A 80 -3.55 -4.43 7.05
N GLY A 81 -2.65 -3.47 6.88
CA GLY A 81 -1.71 -3.46 5.77
C GLY A 81 -2.31 -3.09 4.42
N SER A 82 -3.51 -2.54 4.39
CA SER A 82 -4.09 -1.97 3.17
C SER A 82 -3.82 -0.48 3.02
N GLN A 83 -3.17 0.13 4.01
CA GLN A 83 -2.97 1.57 4.09
C GLN A 83 -1.87 1.99 3.12
N SER A 84 -2.14 3.03 2.35
CA SER A 84 -1.16 3.69 1.50
C SER A 84 -1.29 5.19 1.65
N PHE A 85 -0.19 5.89 1.45
CA PHE A 85 -0.15 7.33 1.42
C PHE A 85 0.32 7.78 0.05
N SER A 86 -0.20 8.92 -0.37
CA SER A 86 -0.01 9.51 -1.67
C SER A 86 0.47 10.93 -1.53
N PHE A 87 1.28 11.34 -2.49
CA PHE A 87 1.95 12.63 -2.49
C PHE A 87 1.64 13.36 -3.79
N PRO A 88 1.35 14.67 -3.74
CA PRO A 88 1.11 15.45 -4.94
C PRO A 88 2.43 15.51 -5.70
N THR A 89 2.47 14.91 -6.88
CA THR A 89 3.75 14.71 -7.57
C THR A 89 4.10 15.88 -8.47
N THR A 90 3.10 16.57 -9.01
CA THR A 90 3.28 17.72 -9.91
C THR A 90 1.93 18.40 -10.16
N ILE A 91 1.95 19.62 -10.70
CA ILE A 91 0.82 20.11 -11.51
C ILE A 91 1.08 19.62 -12.94
N PRO A 92 0.30 18.66 -13.47
CA PRO A 92 0.50 18.18 -14.84
C PRO A 92 0.39 19.32 -15.85
N PHE A 93 1.15 19.25 -16.94
CA PHE A 93 1.10 20.25 -18.00
C PHE A 93 -0.34 20.42 -18.53
N GLY A 94 -0.88 21.64 -18.47
CA GLY A 94 -2.26 21.94 -18.87
C GLY A 94 -3.32 21.76 -17.77
N GLN A 95 -2.93 21.41 -16.54
CA GLN A 95 -3.83 21.44 -15.37
C GLN A 95 -3.49 22.60 -14.43
N ASN A 96 -4.45 22.94 -13.56
CA ASN A 96 -4.32 24.02 -12.57
C ASN A 96 -4.22 23.50 -11.12
N THR A 97 -4.34 22.19 -10.93
CA THR A 97 -4.36 21.56 -9.60
C THR A 97 -3.36 20.41 -9.54
N PRO A 98 -2.59 20.27 -8.44
CA PRO A 98 -1.69 19.14 -8.27
C PRO A 98 -2.43 17.81 -8.19
N THR A 99 -1.82 16.74 -8.72
CA THR A 99 -2.36 15.38 -8.65
C THR A 99 -1.50 14.48 -7.78
N ALA A 100 -2.14 13.57 -7.06
CA ALA A 100 -1.49 12.63 -6.17
C ALA A 100 -1.95 11.19 -6.49
N ASN A 101 -1.05 10.21 -6.41
CA ASN A 101 -1.37 8.80 -6.62
C ASN A 101 -1.15 7.95 -5.36
N ALA A 102 -2.13 7.14 -4.95
CA ALA A 102 -2.05 6.17 -3.86
C ALA A 102 -2.24 4.77 -4.43
N THR A 103 -1.18 3.96 -4.40
CA THR A 103 -1.24 2.56 -4.80
C THR A 103 -1.02 1.67 -3.59
N GLY A 104 -1.80 0.60 -3.47
CA GLY A 104 -1.72 -0.33 -2.35
C GLY A 104 -2.51 -1.60 -2.59
N GLY A 105 -2.64 -2.40 -1.55
CA GLY A 105 -3.36 -3.67 -1.63
C GLY A 105 -3.22 -4.47 -0.35
N ALA A 106 -4.06 -5.49 -0.19
CA ALA A 106 -4.00 -6.41 0.93
C ALA A 106 -4.58 -7.77 0.54
N ILE A 107 -4.09 -8.82 1.20
CA ILE A 107 -4.72 -10.14 1.22
C ILE A 107 -5.42 -10.31 2.56
N PHE A 108 -6.68 -10.75 2.55
CA PHE A 108 -7.45 -10.97 3.77
C PHE A 108 -8.50 -12.06 3.59
N ASN A 109 -8.99 -12.55 4.73
CA ASN A 109 -10.12 -13.46 4.78
C ASN A 109 -11.41 -12.70 5.14
N THR A 110 -12.52 -13.04 4.47
CA THR A 110 -13.84 -12.60 4.89
C THR A 110 -14.32 -13.44 6.09
N PRO A 111 -14.96 -12.83 7.09
CA PRO A 111 -15.56 -13.58 8.20
C PRO A 111 -16.75 -14.42 7.68
N SER A 112 -17.23 -15.35 8.51
CA SER A 112 -18.45 -16.13 8.23
C SER A 112 -19.73 -15.28 8.28
N SER A 113 -19.68 -14.13 8.95
CA SER A 113 -20.78 -13.16 9.06
C SER A 113 -20.21 -11.73 9.21
N PRO A 114 -20.80 -10.70 8.57
CA PRO A 114 -21.94 -10.78 7.66
C PRO A 114 -21.59 -11.43 6.31
N ASN A 115 -22.62 -11.99 5.65
CA ASN A 115 -22.55 -12.54 4.30
C ASN A 115 -23.63 -11.89 3.41
N PRO A 116 -23.27 -11.08 2.40
CA PRO A 116 -21.90 -10.76 1.97
C PRO A 116 -21.16 -9.84 2.97
N SER A 117 -19.83 -9.94 2.97
CA SER A 117 -18.98 -8.90 3.56
C SER A 117 -18.85 -7.72 2.60
N ILE A 118 -18.75 -6.51 3.14
CA ILE A 118 -18.67 -5.27 2.38
C ILE A 118 -17.23 -4.74 2.44
N LEU A 119 -16.55 -4.74 1.30
CA LEU A 119 -15.26 -4.10 1.11
C LEU A 119 -15.44 -2.70 0.51
N GLN A 120 -14.68 -1.73 1.02
CA GLN A 120 -14.60 -0.38 0.49
C GLN A 120 -13.14 0.10 0.46
N LEU A 121 -12.76 0.88 -0.56
CA LEU A 121 -11.55 1.69 -0.54
C LEU A 121 -11.92 3.07 0.01
N ILE A 122 -11.29 3.52 1.08
CA ILE A 122 -11.54 4.82 1.71
C ILE A 122 -10.35 5.72 1.45
N GLY A 123 -10.59 6.93 0.94
CA GLY A 123 -9.59 7.99 0.85
C GLY A 123 -9.74 8.96 2.01
N PHE A 124 -8.64 9.53 2.49
CA PHE A 124 -8.57 10.52 3.57
C PHE A 124 -7.74 11.72 3.13
N SER A 125 -8.15 12.90 3.61
CA SER A 125 -7.30 14.10 3.64
C SER A 125 -6.80 14.28 5.09
N PRO A 126 -5.65 13.70 5.47
CA PRO A 126 -5.14 13.69 6.85
C PRO A 126 -4.77 15.07 7.43
N VAL A 127 -4.76 16.13 6.62
CA VAL A 127 -4.56 17.51 7.08
C VAL A 127 -5.84 18.29 6.79
N GLU A 128 -6.23 19.23 7.66
CA GLU A 128 -7.48 20.03 7.70
C GLU A 128 -7.86 20.81 6.42
N ALA A 129 -7.24 20.52 5.29
CA ALA A 129 -7.56 21.10 4.02
C ALA A 129 -8.67 20.32 3.31
N SER A 130 -9.83 20.95 3.25
CA SER A 130 -10.86 20.66 2.26
C SER A 130 -10.30 20.86 0.84
N GLY A 131 -10.70 20.01 -0.12
CA GLY A 131 -10.48 20.27 -1.55
C GLY A 131 -9.82 19.13 -2.33
N SER A 132 -9.49 18.00 -1.69
CA SER A 132 -8.99 16.82 -2.38
C SER A 132 -10.13 15.94 -2.88
N ASN A 133 -10.04 15.41 -4.10
CA ASN A 133 -11.07 14.56 -4.71
C ASN A 133 -10.43 13.37 -5.39
N PHE A 134 -11.13 12.23 -5.44
CA PHE A 134 -10.74 11.14 -6.33
C PHE A 134 -10.90 11.58 -7.80
N SER A 135 -9.81 11.50 -8.57
CA SER A 135 -9.83 11.76 -10.01
C SER A 135 -9.87 10.49 -10.84
N GLY A 136 -9.39 9.38 -10.30
CA GLY A 136 -9.47 8.05 -10.90
C GLY A 136 -9.23 6.98 -9.86
N VAL A 137 -9.99 5.89 -9.89
CA VAL A 137 -9.76 4.74 -9.00
C VAL A 137 -9.90 3.47 -9.79
N ASN A 138 -8.92 2.60 -9.63
CA ASN A 138 -8.93 1.23 -10.10
C ASN A 138 -8.72 0.31 -8.91
N VAL A 139 -9.67 -0.59 -8.66
CA VAL A 139 -9.55 -1.66 -7.66
C VAL A 139 -9.66 -2.99 -8.38
N ARG A 140 -8.67 -3.84 -8.19
CA ARG A 140 -8.69 -5.23 -8.62
C ARG A 140 -8.88 -6.13 -7.41
N VAL A 141 -9.85 -7.03 -7.50
CA VAL A 141 -10.11 -8.03 -6.46
C VAL A 141 -9.98 -9.42 -7.09
N THR A 142 -9.22 -10.29 -6.46
CA THR A 142 -8.99 -11.66 -6.90
C THR A 142 -9.37 -12.60 -5.76
N GLU A 143 -10.29 -13.53 -6.02
CA GLU A 143 -10.53 -14.65 -5.09
C GLU A 143 -9.36 -15.62 -5.18
N ILE A 144 -8.88 -16.05 -4.01
CA ILE A 144 -7.81 -17.03 -3.92
C ILE A 144 -8.46 -18.41 -3.71
N ASP A 145 -8.61 -19.16 -4.81
CA ASP A 145 -9.10 -20.55 -4.80
C ASP A 145 -8.24 -21.44 -3.86
N ASN A 146 -8.85 -22.48 -3.27
CA ASN A 146 -8.23 -23.52 -2.43
C ASN A 146 -7.86 -23.18 -0.97
N PHE A 147 -8.25 -22.02 -0.44
CA PHE A 147 -7.97 -21.65 0.96
C PHE A 147 -9.22 -21.33 1.79
N ALA A 148 -10.38 -21.87 1.39
CA ALA A 148 -11.63 -21.68 2.13
C ALA A 148 -11.64 -22.35 3.53
N SER A 149 -10.74 -23.33 3.78
CA SER A 149 -10.66 -24.07 5.06
C SER A 149 -9.37 -23.84 5.85
N ALA A 150 -8.31 -23.32 5.23
CA ALA A 150 -7.06 -22.91 5.88
C ALA A 150 -6.82 -21.44 5.51
N GLY A 151 -6.84 -20.53 6.49
CA GLY A 151 -6.68 -19.09 6.20
C GLY A 151 -5.45 -18.83 5.34
N VAL A 152 -5.62 -18.16 4.18
CA VAL A 152 -4.51 -17.76 3.28
C VAL A 152 -3.45 -16.96 4.04
N THR A 153 -3.91 -16.16 5.00
CA THR A 153 -3.06 -15.33 5.84
C THR A 153 -2.86 -15.99 7.19
N ARG A 154 -1.72 -16.66 7.38
CA ARG A 154 -1.31 -17.14 8.72
C ARG A 154 -0.77 -16.01 9.58
N ASN A 155 -0.14 -15.02 8.93
CA ASN A 155 0.32 -13.80 9.55
C ASN A 155 0.31 -12.61 8.59
N ASN A 156 -0.08 -11.44 9.06
CA ASN A 156 0.12 -10.19 8.34
C ASN A 156 0.65 -9.07 9.25
N ALA A 157 1.39 -8.13 8.67
CA ALA A 157 1.84 -6.94 9.37
C ALA A 157 1.83 -5.73 8.44
N ALA A 158 1.33 -4.61 8.95
CA ALA A 158 1.58 -3.28 8.40
C ALA A 158 2.67 -2.62 9.21
N ILE A 159 3.74 -2.16 8.57
CA ILE A 159 4.92 -1.59 9.23
C ILE A 159 5.14 -0.22 8.61
N PHE A 160 5.19 0.82 9.42
CA PHE A 160 5.13 2.20 8.94
C PHE A 160 6.13 3.10 9.64
N SER A 161 6.66 4.03 8.87
CA SER A 161 7.52 5.13 9.31
C SER A 161 6.85 6.45 8.97
N TYR A 162 7.04 7.44 9.84
CA TYR A 162 6.61 8.81 9.61
C TYR A 162 7.64 9.73 10.26
N GLY A 163 7.85 10.89 9.66
CA GLY A 163 8.86 11.83 10.13
C GLY A 163 10.09 11.78 9.25
N TYR A 164 10.61 12.97 9.00
CA TYR A 164 11.74 13.24 8.13
C TYR A 164 13.02 12.55 8.65
N GLU A 165 13.32 11.37 8.13
CA GLU A 165 14.51 10.60 8.47
C GLU A 165 15.51 10.66 7.31
N ASN A 166 16.73 11.11 7.59
CA ASN A 166 17.82 11.06 6.62
C ASN A 166 18.42 9.65 6.62
N VAL A 167 18.42 8.99 5.47
CA VAL A 167 18.93 7.63 5.29
C VAL A 167 20.14 7.68 4.39
N GLY A 168 21.28 7.24 4.91
CA GLY A 168 22.55 7.24 4.19
C GLY A 168 22.56 6.33 2.95
N PRO A 169 23.66 6.36 2.19
CA PRO A 169 23.85 5.50 1.02
C PRO A 169 23.74 4.01 1.37
N VAL A 170 23.09 3.22 0.51
CA VAL A 170 23.01 1.75 0.64
C VAL A 170 22.61 1.31 2.06
N SER A 171 21.68 2.03 2.67
CA SER A 171 21.32 1.89 4.09
C SER A 171 19.84 1.60 4.27
N PRO A 172 19.46 0.86 5.32
CA PRO A 172 18.07 0.51 5.54
C PRO A 172 17.25 1.68 6.06
N VAL A 173 16.01 1.79 5.57
CA VAL A 173 15.03 2.79 5.99
C VAL A 173 14.45 2.40 7.36
N PRO A 174 14.45 3.31 8.35
CA PRO A 174 13.88 3.02 9.66
C PRO A 174 12.35 3.12 9.67
N PHE A 175 11.71 2.26 10.46
CA PHE A 175 10.28 2.25 10.77
C PHE A 175 10.03 2.62 12.23
N LEU A 176 8.83 3.12 12.52
CA LEU A 176 8.47 3.54 13.87
C LEU A 176 7.60 2.51 14.58
N ALA A 177 6.66 1.90 13.85
CA ALA A 177 5.70 1.01 14.45
C ALA A 177 5.22 -0.04 13.46
N ALA A 178 4.66 -1.11 14.02
CA ALA A 178 3.97 -2.14 13.29
C ALA A 178 2.58 -2.37 13.89
N LYS A 179 1.61 -2.67 13.01
CA LYS A 179 0.34 -3.29 13.35
C LYS A 179 0.36 -4.69 12.79
N VAL A 180 0.76 -5.64 13.62
CA VAL A 180 0.74 -7.07 13.29
C VAL A 180 -0.67 -7.60 13.56
N THR A 181 -1.29 -8.26 12.59
CA THR A 181 -2.58 -8.93 12.77
C THR A 181 -2.46 -10.39 12.37
N ASN A 182 -2.90 -11.26 13.28
CA ASN A 182 -2.82 -12.73 13.18
C ASN A 182 -1.39 -13.28 13.22
N GLY A 183 -1.06 -14.17 14.17
CA GLY A 183 0.18 -14.95 14.16
C GLY A 183 1.44 -14.28 14.73
N SER A 184 2.53 -15.04 14.82
CA SER A 184 3.83 -14.63 15.40
C SER A 184 5.01 -14.70 14.44
N GLY A 185 4.80 -15.16 13.20
CA GLY A 185 5.83 -15.24 12.16
C GLY A 185 6.32 -13.94 11.51
N ILE A 186 5.81 -12.77 11.89
CA ILE A 186 6.29 -11.45 11.44
C ILE A 186 6.43 -10.63 12.71
N THR A 187 7.64 -10.18 12.99
CA THR A 187 7.92 -9.38 14.18
C THR A 187 8.73 -8.15 13.81
N PHE A 188 8.39 -7.05 14.47
CA PHE A 188 9.06 -5.77 14.35
C PHE A 188 9.26 -5.22 15.76
N SER A 189 10.44 -4.66 16.01
CA SER A 189 10.75 -4.00 17.27
C SER A 189 11.16 -2.55 17.03
N ALA A 190 10.56 -1.62 17.77
CA ALA A 190 10.99 -0.23 17.75
C ALA A 190 12.44 -0.03 18.27
N SER A 191 13.02 -1.02 18.98
CA SER A 191 14.44 -1.00 19.36
C SER A 191 15.38 -1.33 18.19
N ASN A 192 14.87 -1.98 17.14
CA ASN A 192 15.60 -2.30 15.92
C ASN A 192 14.76 -1.87 14.70
N ARG A 193 14.72 -0.55 14.49
CA ARG A 193 13.81 0.13 13.56
C ARG A 193 13.97 -0.25 12.09
N THR A 194 15.06 -0.91 11.70
CA THR A 194 15.42 -1.15 10.29
C THR A 194 15.28 -2.62 9.87
N VAL A 195 14.83 -3.48 10.78
CA VAL A 195 14.76 -4.93 10.56
C VAL A 195 13.37 -5.45 10.88
N ILE A 196 12.85 -6.29 9.99
CA ILE A 196 11.61 -7.03 10.16
C ILE A 196 11.97 -8.51 10.15
N GLU A 197 11.70 -9.20 11.25
CA GLU A 197 12.04 -10.61 11.37
C GLU A 197 10.86 -11.48 10.90
N LEU A 198 11.18 -12.48 10.08
CA LEU A 198 10.23 -13.39 9.47
C LEU A 198 10.49 -14.82 9.97
N ALA A 199 9.41 -15.58 10.19
CA ALA A 199 9.51 -16.99 10.52
C ALA A 199 10.16 -17.79 9.37
N PRO A 200 10.93 -18.83 9.69
CA PRO A 200 11.62 -19.65 8.70
C PRO A 200 10.65 -20.51 7.89
N ASN A 201 11.12 -20.95 6.71
CA ASN A 201 10.45 -21.92 5.83
C ASN A 201 9.01 -21.53 5.46
N ALA A 202 8.78 -20.24 5.25
CA ALA A 202 7.49 -19.67 4.87
C ALA A 202 7.62 -18.80 3.63
N THR A 203 6.53 -18.74 2.85
CA THR A 203 6.40 -17.84 1.70
C THR A 203 5.75 -16.54 2.16
N TYR A 204 6.27 -15.41 1.71
CA TYR A 204 5.72 -14.09 2.00
C TYR A 204 5.48 -13.29 0.72
N PHE A 205 4.44 -12.47 0.75
CA PHE A 205 4.29 -11.31 -0.12
C PHE A 205 4.54 -10.06 0.70
N ALA A 206 5.41 -9.17 0.22
CA ALA A 206 5.62 -7.85 0.78
C ALA A 206 5.40 -6.79 -0.29
N SER A 207 4.63 -5.76 0.02
CA SER A 207 4.51 -4.54 -0.79
C SER A 207 4.92 -3.34 0.05
N TYR A 208 5.46 -2.31 -0.58
CA TYR A 208 5.85 -1.09 0.11
C TYR A 208 5.58 0.15 -0.73
N SER A 209 5.46 1.28 -0.05
CA SER A 209 5.46 2.63 -0.64
C SER A 209 6.31 3.58 0.20
N PHE A 210 6.89 4.60 -0.42
CA PHE A 210 7.74 5.57 0.27
C PHE A 210 7.56 6.99 -0.28
N ILE A 211 7.94 7.97 0.55
CA ILE A 211 8.15 9.37 0.20
C ILE A 211 9.59 9.71 0.45
N GLU A 212 10.13 10.51 -0.43
CA GLU A 212 11.46 11.04 -0.32
C GLU A 212 11.54 12.49 -0.77
N SER A 213 12.56 13.15 -0.25
CA SER A 213 13.12 14.39 -0.75
C SER A 213 14.60 14.09 -1.00
N PRO A 214 15.06 14.07 -2.26
CA PRO A 214 16.39 13.54 -2.60
C PRO A 214 17.55 14.42 -2.13
N LEU A 215 17.28 15.60 -1.56
CA LEU A 215 18.27 16.59 -1.09
C LEU A 215 19.21 17.10 -2.21
N MET A 216 18.93 16.73 -3.46
CA MET A 216 19.75 17.01 -4.63
C MET A 216 18.87 17.06 -5.88
N ALA A 217 19.03 18.11 -6.68
CA ALA A 217 18.33 18.26 -7.94
C ALA A 217 18.69 17.13 -8.93
N ASN A 218 17.69 16.72 -9.72
CA ASN A 218 17.81 15.72 -10.78
C ASN A 218 18.28 14.33 -10.32
N LEU A 219 18.09 13.99 -9.04
CA LEU A 219 18.40 12.67 -8.50
C LEU A 219 17.15 11.79 -8.47
N SER A 220 17.19 10.65 -9.16
CA SER A 220 16.18 9.59 -9.01
C SER A 220 16.46 8.80 -7.75
N VAL A 221 15.42 8.40 -7.02
CA VAL A 221 15.57 7.62 -5.79
C VAL A 221 15.21 6.16 -6.04
N LEU A 222 16.13 5.28 -5.67
CA LEU A 222 16.02 3.83 -5.85
C LEU A 222 15.82 3.20 -4.48
N VAL A 223 14.73 2.44 -4.35
CA VAL A 223 14.40 1.73 -3.12
C VAL A 223 14.14 0.27 -3.46
N GLN A 224 14.56 -0.64 -2.57
CA GLN A 224 14.43 -2.06 -2.80
C GLN A 224 14.32 -2.84 -1.49
N LEU A 225 13.58 -3.95 -1.50
CA LEU A 225 13.61 -4.91 -0.40
C LEU A 225 14.83 -5.82 -0.50
N THR A 226 15.41 -6.15 0.66
CA THR A 226 16.43 -7.20 0.79
C THR A 226 15.99 -8.24 1.81
N LEU A 227 16.29 -9.51 1.55
CA LEU A 227 16.13 -10.60 2.51
C LEU A 227 17.52 -11.10 2.91
N ASN A 228 17.86 -10.99 4.19
CA ASN A 228 19.19 -11.32 4.72
C ASN A 228 20.33 -10.60 3.96
N GLY A 229 20.10 -9.36 3.54
CA GLY A 229 21.04 -8.56 2.75
C GLY A 229 21.10 -8.90 1.26
N ILE A 230 20.34 -9.89 0.80
CA ILE A 230 20.23 -10.24 -0.63
C ILE A 230 19.08 -9.45 -1.25
N PRO A 231 19.32 -8.69 -2.34
CA PRO A 231 18.26 -7.96 -3.05
C PRO A 231 17.14 -8.86 -3.57
N LEU A 232 15.90 -8.38 -3.42
CA LEU A 232 14.74 -8.94 -4.09
C LEU A 232 14.47 -8.09 -5.34
N ASP A 233 15.03 -8.48 -6.48
CA ASP A 233 15.06 -7.67 -7.73
C ASP A 233 13.68 -7.18 -8.18
N GLN A 234 12.68 -8.04 -8.10
CA GLN A 234 11.28 -7.71 -8.42
C GLN A 234 10.68 -6.57 -7.58
N SER A 235 11.28 -6.25 -6.42
CA SER A 235 10.81 -5.19 -5.52
C SER A 235 11.42 -3.83 -5.81
N LEU A 236 12.34 -3.72 -6.78
CA LEU A 236 12.97 -2.45 -7.10
C LEU A 236 11.93 -1.40 -7.52
N SER A 237 11.96 -0.25 -6.87
CA SER A 237 11.17 0.91 -7.22
C SER A 237 12.07 2.10 -7.50
N VAL A 238 11.69 2.89 -8.50
CA VAL A 238 12.40 4.10 -8.90
C VAL A 238 11.42 5.26 -8.82
N ALA A 239 11.66 6.16 -7.89
CA ALA A 239 10.98 7.44 -7.87
C ALA A 239 11.67 8.41 -8.85
N PRO A 240 10.90 9.12 -9.70
CA PRO A 240 11.47 9.98 -10.74
C PRO A 240 12.26 11.14 -10.14
N SER A 241 13.25 11.61 -10.89
CA SER A 241 14.03 12.78 -10.52
C SER A 241 13.23 14.07 -10.70
N LEU A 242 13.35 14.97 -9.72
CA LEU A 242 12.76 16.31 -9.75
C LEU A 242 13.84 17.38 -9.87
N ALA A 243 13.50 18.52 -10.48
CA ALA A 243 14.46 19.55 -10.86
C ALA A 243 15.07 20.33 -9.68
N ASP A 244 14.44 20.31 -8.50
CA ASP A 244 14.79 21.19 -7.38
C ASP A 244 15.50 20.49 -6.19
N GLY A 245 15.41 19.16 -6.12
CA GLY A 245 15.98 18.36 -5.04
C GLY A 245 15.30 18.50 -3.67
N VAL A 246 14.28 19.35 -3.57
CA VAL A 246 13.57 19.68 -2.32
C VAL A 246 12.10 19.29 -2.38
N SER A 247 11.52 19.25 -3.59
CA SER A 247 10.20 18.68 -3.81
C SER A 247 10.21 17.19 -3.46
N ARG A 248 9.00 16.70 -3.15
CA ARG A 248 8.79 15.30 -2.79
C ARG A 248 8.37 14.51 -4.00
N SER A 249 8.87 13.30 -4.07
CA SER A 249 8.38 12.28 -4.99
C SER A 249 8.02 11.04 -4.16
N GLY A 250 7.75 9.95 -4.84
CA GLY A 250 7.40 8.70 -4.19
C GLY A 250 7.49 7.53 -5.15
N GLY A 251 7.60 6.35 -4.56
CA GLY A 251 7.59 5.09 -5.30
C GLY A 251 6.89 4.00 -4.51
N ALA A 252 6.58 2.92 -5.22
CA ALA A 252 6.06 1.68 -4.63
C ALA A 252 6.69 0.47 -5.31
N GLY A 253 6.82 -0.62 -4.56
CA GLY A 253 7.38 -1.88 -5.04
C GLY A 253 6.82 -3.07 -4.28
N SER A 254 7.03 -4.28 -4.78
CA SER A 254 6.57 -5.50 -4.12
C SER A 254 7.39 -6.74 -4.48
N ALA A 255 7.32 -7.77 -3.65
CA ALA A 255 7.98 -9.04 -3.88
C ALA A 255 7.22 -10.21 -3.28
N VAL A 256 7.28 -11.36 -3.96
CA VAL A 256 6.99 -12.67 -3.38
C VAL A 256 8.31 -13.40 -3.17
N PHE A 257 8.56 -13.92 -1.97
CA PHE A 257 9.82 -14.56 -1.64
C PHE A 257 9.63 -15.68 -0.60
N ASN A 258 10.59 -16.59 -0.57
CA ASN A 258 10.63 -17.68 0.40
C ASN A 258 11.72 -17.40 1.44
N THR A 259 11.38 -17.65 2.70
CA THR A 259 12.35 -17.66 3.80
C THR A 259 13.01 -19.03 3.89
N GLY A 260 14.30 -19.04 4.24
CA GLY A 260 15.04 -20.27 4.50
C GLY A 260 14.93 -20.72 5.96
N PRO A 261 15.67 -21.76 6.36
CA PRO A 261 15.82 -22.11 7.77
C PRO A 261 16.55 -21.00 8.54
N GLY A 262 16.28 -20.88 9.84
CA GLY A 262 16.98 -19.94 10.72
C GLY A 262 16.43 -18.50 10.68
N SER A 263 17.31 -17.52 10.90
CA SER A 263 16.94 -16.10 10.95
C SER A 263 16.67 -15.56 9.54
N ASN A 264 15.54 -14.88 9.38
CA ASN A 264 15.17 -14.22 8.13
C ASN A 264 14.85 -12.75 8.42
N LYS A 265 15.64 -11.84 7.85
CA LYS A 265 15.57 -10.41 8.09
C LYS A 265 15.21 -9.68 6.80
N LEU A 266 14.02 -9.12 6.75
CA LEU A 266 13.58 -8.27 5.66
C LEU A 266 13.90 -6.81 5.99
N GLN A 267 14.45 -6.09 5.01
CA GLN A 267 14.78 -4.67 5.13
C GLN A 267 14.38 -3.93 3.85
N LEU A 268 13.92 -2.69 4.00
CA LEU A 268 13.76 -1.74 2.89
C LEU A 268 15.01 -0.88 2.81
N MET A 269 15.64 -0.79 1.65
CA MET A 269 16.95 -0.16 1.47
C MET A 269 16.84 1.08 0.59
N ASN A 270 17.50 2.16 1.01
CA ASN A 270 17.94 3.21 0.11
C ASN A 270 19.08 2.65 -0.75
N MET A 271 18.85 2.46 -2.05
CA MET A 271 19.84 1.90 -2.98
C MET A 271 20.70 2.98 -3.66
N ASN A 272 20.45 4.26 -3.36
CA ASN A 272 21.30 5.34 -3.86
C ASN A 272 22.68 5.33 -3.20
N VAL A 273 23.63 5.96 -3.89
CA VAL A 273 24.96 6.27 -3.35
C VAL A 273 24.99 7.60 -2.59
N GLN A 274 23.83 8.26 -2.47
CA GLN A 274 23.61 9.52 -1.76
C GLN A 274 22.70 9.29 -0.55
N GLU A 275 22.79 10.19 0.43
CA GLU A 275 21.79 10.31 1.48
C GLU A 275 20.48 10.81 0.90
N ILE A 276 19.37 10.17 1.29
CA ILE A 276 18.02 10.52 0.89
C ILE A 276 17.20 10.80 2.14
N LYS A 277 16.40 11.87 2.11
CA LYS A 277 15.47 12.18 3.20
C LYS A 277 14.15 11.46 2.96
N PHE A 278 13.86 10.43 3.74
CA PHE A 278 12.57 9.74 3.71
C PHE A 278 11.57 10.48 4.60
N VAL A 279 10.43 10.85 4.05
CA VAL A 279 9.35 11.53 4.81
C VAL A 279 8.38 10.50 5.41
N SER A 280 8.18 9.38 4.70
CA SER A 280 7.46 8.20 5.19
C SER A 280 7.85 6.98 4.36
N ALA A 281 7.67 5.80 4.94
CA ALA A 281 7.74 4.53 4.26
C ALA A 281 6.78 3.54 4.93
N ASN A 282 6.08 2.74 4.13
CA ASN A 282 5.13 1.74 4.61
C ASN A 282 5.45 0.41 3.94
N ILE A 283 5.45 -0.68 4.69
CA ILE A 283 5.55 -2.05 4.18
C ILE A 283 4.36 -2.85 4.71
N ASN A 284 3.70 -3.56 3.81
CA ASN A 284 2.66 -4.52 4.13
C ASN A 284 3.19 -5.91 3.80
N ILE A 285 3.21 -6.81 4.79
CA ILE A 285 3.79 -8.15 4.67
C ILE A 285 2.74 -9.17 5.04
N ILE A 286 2.68 -10.24 4.26
CA ILE A 286 1.69 -11.30 4.42
C ILE A 286 2.40 -12.64 4.24
N GLN A 287 2.27 -13.51 5.24
CA GLN A 287 2.64 -14.92 5.12
C GLN A 287 1.58 -15.65 4.31
N ILE A 288 2.00 -16.30 3.22
CA ILE A 288 1.16 -17.06 2.30
C ILE A 288 1.36 -18.56 2.57
N GLY A 289 0.25 -19.28 2.77
CA GLY A 289 0.24 -20.75 2.90
C GLY A 289 0.04 -21.25 4.32
#